data_AF-A0A8H3DTH1-F1
#
_entry.id   AF-A0A8H3DTH1-F1
#
_cell.length_a   1.000
_cell.length_b   1.000
_cell.length_c   1.000
_cell.angle_alpha   90.00
_cell.angle_beta   90.00
_cell.angle_gamma   90.00
#
_symmetry.space_group_name_H-M   'P 1'
#
loop_
_entity.id
_entity.type
_entity.pdbx_description
1 polymer ?
#
loop_
_entity_poly.entity_id
_entity_poly.type
_entity_poly.pdbx_seq_one_letter_code
_entity_poly.pdbx_strand_id
1 'polypeptide(L)'
;MSKRLASFGGPSTPTSSPITTTPTKSGGKKKHPTPRKSKQDETETQRLVRSALKRTAIELERWEACTKYVVADAKAMMDQATELDNVLGSLSSEVQPRFRIVTRNLSRIEFHRGEMKSKLGVANGVIITIAKRANKLEQALTQFVQTNGVEAAEKIPLWTGKTWSLGQHVLHIHKLLRPLNRFQFTAREISEKIIAYGLSGGFNSEESRSGLDHLVPTVPTFEETRGAMALWAAEIKLVEEVVKEWVEMCALEVAGWEKVLEPEVHSSDDEETD
;
A
#
# COMPACT_ATOMS: atom_id res chain seq x y z
N MET A 1 24.23 -38.58 -30.89
CA MET A 1 25.33 -37.75 -30.39
C MET A 1 24.95 -37.20 -29.01
N SER A 2 25.89 -37.26 -28.06
CA SER A 2 25.97 -36.64 -26.71
C SER A 2 24.66 -36.23 -26.01
N LYS A 3 24.16 -36.94 -24.99
CA LYS A 3 24.67 -37.02 -23.58
C LYS A 3 25.24 -35.70 -23.05
N ARG A 4 24.52 -35.05 -22.11
CA ARG A 4 25.07 -34.44 -20.89
C ARG A 4 23.95 -34.08 -19.89
N LEU A 5 23.81 -34.98 -18.92
CA LEU A 5 23.23 -34.73 -17.60
C LEU A 5 24.29 -33.99 -16.76
N ALA A 6 23.90 -32.95 -16.04
CA ALA A 6 24.63 -32.38 -14.91
C ALA A 6 23.53 -32.05 -13.87
N SER A 7 23.30 -32.82 -12.81
CA SER A 7 24.17 -33.13 -11.65
C SER A 7 24.78 -31.88 -11.04
N PHE A 8 23.99 -31.19 -10.20
CA PHE A 8 24.50 -30.33 -9.14
C PHE A 8 23.96 -30.86 -7.80
N GLY A 9 24.47 -32.02 -7.42
CA GLY A 9 24.53 -32.43 -6.02
C GLY A 9 25.85 -31.93 -5.44
N GLY A 10 25.77 -30.94 -4.55
CA GLY A 10 26.89 -30.56 -3.69
C GLY A 10 26.39 -30.46 -2.25
N PRO A 11 26.75 -31.38 -1.35
CA PRO A 11 26.52 -31.22 0.07
C PRO A 11 27.70 -30.53 0.75
N SER A 12 27.37 -29.87 1.88
CA SER A 12 28.25 -29.58 3.02
C SER A 12 29.13 -28.32 2.99
N THR A 13 28.73 -27.32 3.78
CA THR A 13 29.62 -26.75 4.81
C THR A 13 28.80 -26.36 6.06
N PRO A 14 29.03 -26.99 7.23
CA PRO A 14 28.62 -26.47 8.53
C PRO A 14 29.85 -25.94 9.27
N THR A 15 30.06 -24.62 9.29
CA THR A 15 31.19 -23.94 9.94
C THR A 15 30.74 -22.48 10.08
N SER A 16 30.62 -21.82 11.23
CA SER A 16 31.38 -21.90 12.47
C SER A 16 30.51 -21.47 13.66
N SER A 17 30.64 -22.18 14.78
CA SER A 17 30.22 -21.69 16.09
C SER A 17 31.05 -20.48 16.51
N PRO A 18 30.48 -19.44 17.14
CA PRO A 18 31.26 -18.36 17.72
C PRO A 18 31.96 -18.85 19.01
N ILE A 19 33.27 -18.65 19.05
CA ILE A 19 34.15 -18.87 20.19
C ILE A 19 33.77 -17.90 21.32
N THR A 20 33.41 -18.45 22.47
CA THR A 20 33.29 -17.71 23.74
C THR A 20 34.69 -17.38 24.23
N THR A 21 35.19 -16.18 23.92
CA THR A 21 36.39 -15.64 24.58
C THR A 21 36.03 -15.24 26.01
N THR A 22 36.56 -15.98 26.97
CA THR A 22 36.57 -15.66 28.40
C THR A 22 37.35 -14.36 28.66
N PRO A 23 36.86 -13.45 29.53
CA PRO A 23 37.54 -12.19 29.81
C PRO A 23 38.71 -12.38 30.79
N THR A 24 39.85 -11.83 30.42
CA THR A 24 41.06 -11.67 31.23
C THR A 24 40.80 -10.69 32.38
N LYS A 25 40.93 -11.18 33.61
CA LYS A 25 40.98 -10.38 34.84
C LYS A 25 42.25 -9.52 34.84
N SER A 26 42.09 -8.21 34.68
CA SER A 26 43.08 -7.23 35.14
C SER A 26 42.39 -6.23 36.06
N GLY A 27 42.94 -6.11 37.27
CA GLY A 27 42.37 -5.33 38.35
C GLY A 27 42.55 -3.83 38.15
N GLY A 28 41.60 -3.07 38.69
CA GLY A 28 41.77 -1.63 38.86
C GLY A 28 40.45 -0.86 38.92
N LYS A 29 40.14 -0.35 40.11
CA LYS A 29 39.11 0.65 40.46
C LYS A 29 37.65 0.16 40.48
N LYS A 30 37.13 0.09 41.71
CA LYS A 30 35.71 -0.05 42.07
C LYS A 30 34.92 1.13 41.47
N LYS A 31 34.37 0.97 40.27
CA LYS A 31 33.26 1.81 39.79
C LYS A 31 31.96 1.19 40.33
N HIS A 32 31.13 2.03 40.97
CA HIS A 32 29.80 1.65 41.43
C HIS A 32 29.03 0.96 40.30
N PRO A 33 28.32 -0.16 40.56
CA PRO A 33 27.46 -0.78 39.55
C PRO A 33 26.28 0.16 39.32
N THR A 34 26.37 0.99 38.28
CA THR A 34 25.19 1.65 37.72
C THR A 34 24.18 0.57 37.36
N PRO A 35 22.91 0.66 37.81
CA PRO A 35 21.91 -0.35 37.52
C PRO A 35 21.72 -0.41 36.01
N ARG A 36 22.18 -1.50 35.38
CA ARG A 36 21.81 -1.82 34.00
C ARG A 36 20.31 -2.05 33.99
N LYS A 37 19.53 -1.04 33.58
CA LYS A 37 18.12 -1.23 33.23
C LYS A 37 18.07 -2.35 32.19
N SER A 38 17.47 -3.47 32.57
CA SER A 38 17.33 -4.66 31.73
C SER A 38 16.62 -4.22 30.45
N LYS A 39 17.25 -4.45 29.28
CA LYS A 39 16.56 -4.32 28.00
C LYS A 39 15.32 -5.20 28.10
N GLN A 40 14.14 -4.61 27.95
CA GLN A 40 12.90 -5.35 28.00
C GLN A 40 12.88 -6.27 26.79
N ASP A 41 13.00 -7.58 27.00
CA ASP A 41 13.05 -8.55 25.90
C ASP A 41 11.68 -8.59 25.22
N GLU A 42 11.66 -8.14 23.97
CA GLU A 42 10.45 -8.14 23.14
C GLU A 42 10.07 -9.58 22.78
N THR A 43 8.82 -9.95 23.06
CA THR A 43 8.27 -11.26 22.69
C THR A 43 8.19 -11.40 21.17
N GLU A 44 8.16 -12.64 20.66
CA GLU A 44 8.06 -12.86 19.21
C GLU A 44 6.77 -12.27 18.62
N THR A 45 5.65 -12.35 19.35
CA THR A 45 4.37 -11.73 18.95
C THR A 45 4.49 -10.21 18.87
N GLN A 46 5.11 -9.57 19.86
CA GLN A 46 5.34 -8.11 19.84
C GLN A 46 6.18 -7.71 18.62
N ARG A 47 7.30 -8.41 18.39
CA ARG A 47 8.18 -8.16 17.24
C ARG A 47 7.46 -8.29 15.92
N LEU A 48 6.61 -9.32 15.78
CA LEU A 48 5.78 -9.55 14.60
C LEU A 48 4.80 -8.39 14.37
N VAL A 49 4.05 -7.98 15.40
CA VAL A 49 3.09 -6.87 15.30
C VAL A 49 3.80 -5.59 14.91
N ARG A 50 4.89 -5.23 15.61
CA ARG A 50 5.67 -4.03 15.30
C ARG A 50 6.19 -4.01 13.86
N SER A 51 6.74 -5.13 13.40
CA SER A 51 7.21 -5.30 12.02
C SER A 51 6.05 -5.18 11.01
N ALA A 52 4.89 -5.74 11.32
CA ALA A 52 3.71 -5.65 10.47
C ALA A 52 3.21 -4.20 10.36
N LEU A 53 3.10 -3.47 11.47
CA LEU A 53 2.69 -2.06 11.46
C LEU A 53 3.65 -1.18 10.64
N LYS A 54 4.95 -1.25 10.93
CA LYS A 54 5.97 -0.46 10.21
C LYS A 54 5.94 -0.74 8.71
N ARG A 55 5.82 -2.01 8.33
CA ARG A 55 5.74 -2.38 6.90
C ARG A 55 4.43 -1.92 6.28
N THR A 56 3.30 -2.05 6.95
CA THR A 56 2.02 -1.59 6.41
C THR A 56 2.03 -0.08 6.19
N ALA A 57 2.63 0.71 7.06
CA ALA A 57 2.80 2.15 6.85
C ALA A 57 3.55 2.47 5.54
N ILE A 58 4.71 1.82 5.31
CA ILE A 58 5.49 1.99 4.07
C ILE A 58 4.68 1.58 2.83
N GLU A 59 3.92 0.49 2.91
CA GLU A 59 3.08 0.06 1.79
C GLU A 59 1.95 1.07 1.51
N LEU A 60 1.36 1.66 2.55
CA LEU A 60 0.31 2.68 2.40
C LEU A 60 0.84 3.97 1.76
N GLU A 61 2.03 4.43 2.14
CA GLU A 61 2.69 5.57 1.47
C GLU A 61 2.89 5.28 -0.03
N ARG A 62 3.31 4.05 -0.35
CA ARG A 62 3.46 3.62 -1.75
C ARG A 62 2.12 3.57 -2.48
N TRP A 63 1.06 3.09 -1.82
CA TRP A 63 -0.28 3.07 -2.39
C TRP A 63 -0.77 4.49 -2.72
N GLU A 64 -0.64 5.42 -1.78
CA GLU A 64 -1.01 6.83 -1.95
C GLU A 64 -0.24 7.47 -3.11
N ALA A 65 1.08 7.25 -3.16
CA ALA A 65 1.92 7.74 -4.24
C ALA A 65 1.46 7.22 -5.62
N CYS A 66 0.97 5.99 -5.69
CA CYS A 66 0.45 5.43 -6.94
C CYS A 66 -0.91 6.01 -7.31
N THR A 67 -1.87 6.07 -6.37
CA THR A 67 -3.25 6.47 -6.63
C THR A 67 -3.39 7.95 -6.96
N LYS A 68 -2.57 8.81 -6.36
CA LYS A 68 -2.56 10.26 -6.62
C LYS A 68 -2.43 10.62 -8.11
N TYR A 69 -1.61 9.89 -8.85
CA TYR A 69 -1.37 10.18 -10.27
C TYR A 69 -2.36 9.51 -11.22
N VAL A 70 -3.09 8.48 -10.78
CA VAL A 70 -4.00 7.74 -11.67
C VAL A 70 -5.16 8.61 -12.13
N VAL A 71 -5.72 9.46 -11.27
CA VAL A 71 -6.79 10.39 -11.67
C VAL A 71 -6.27 11.45 -12.64
N ALA A 72 -5.01 11.88 -12.48
CA ALA A 72 -4.39 12.82 -13.41
C ALA A 72 -4.20 12.19 -14.81
N ASP A 73 -3.75 10.93 -14.88
CA ASP A 73 -3.65 10.19 -16.15
C ASP A 73 -5.02 9.95 -16.79
N ALA A 74 -6.03 9.61 -15.98
CA ALA A 74 -7.40 9.44 -16.43
C ALA A 74 -7.95 10.76 -17.03
N LYS A 75 -7.69 11.88 -16.37
CA LYS A 75 -8.05 13.21 -16.86
C LYS A 75 -7.35 13.51 -18.19
N ALA A 76 -6.04 13.31 -18.24
CA ALA A 76 -5.26 13.55 -19.46
C ALA A 76 -5.77 12.70 -20.63
N MET A 77 -6.15 11.45 -20.37
CA MET A 77 -6.74 10.56 -21.38
C MET A 77 -8.09 11.09 -21.88
N MET A 78 -8.98 11.53 -20.99
CA MET A 78 -10.24 12.17 -21.39
C MET A 78 -10.00 13.46 -22.18
N ASP A 79 -9.12 14.33 -21.70
CA ASP A 79 -8.78 15.60 -22.36
C ASP A 79 -8.28 15.33 -23.80
N GLN A 80 -7.46 14.28 -24.01
CA GLN A 80 -6.99 13.89 -25.35
C GLN A 80 -8.09 13.26 -26.22
N ALA A 81 -9.02 12.51 -25.65
CA ALA A 81 -10.17 11.97 -26.37
C ALA A 81 -11.10 13.10 -26.84
N THR A 82 -11.39 14.07 -25.97
CA THR A 82 -12.17 15.26 -26.32
C THR A 82 -11.45 16.15 -27.33
N GLU A 83 -10.12 16.32 -27.23
CA GLU A 83 -9.34 17.03 -28.25
C GLU A 83 -9.43 16.34 -29.61
N LEU A 84 -9.34 15.01 -29.66
CA LEU A 84 -9.49 14.23 -30.87
C LEU A 84 -10.89 14.38 -31.48
N ASP A 85 -11.93 14.30 -30.66
CA ASP A 85 -13.33 14.49 -31.07
C ASP A 85 -13.55 15.88 -31.69
N ASN A 86 -13.12 16.94 -31.00
CA ASN A 86 -13.21 18.32 -31.49
C ASN A 86 -12.49 18.53 -32.82
N VAL A 87 -11.27 17.99 -32.96
CA VAL A 87 -10.49 18.08 -34.20
C VAL A 87 -11.23 17.40 -35.35
N LEU A 88 -11.77 16.22 -35.11
CA LEU A 88 -12.49 15.44 -36.12
C LEU A 88 -13.82 16.08 -36.49
N GLY A 89 -14.56 16.64 -35.53
CA GLY A 89 -15.80 17.39 -35.77
C GLY A 89 -15.59 18.71 -36.53
N SER A 90 -14.37 19.28 -36.48
CA SER A 90 -14.03 20.48 -37.26
C SER A 90 -13.71 20.21 -38.73
N LEU A 91 -13.51 18.94 -39.12
CA LEU A 91 -13.28 18.57 -40.50
C LEU A 91 -14.62 18.54 -41.25
N SER A 92 -14.63 19.05 -42.48
CA SER A 92 -15.80 18.87 -43.37
C SER A 92 -16.05 17.38 -43.59
N SER A 93 -17.31 16.98 -43.69
CA SER A 93 -17.72 15.58 -43.93
C SER A 93 -17.07 14.93 -45.16
N GLU A 94 -16.57 15.73 -46.11
CA GLU A 94 -15.89 15.28 -47.33
C GLU A 94 -14.38 15.01 -47.16
N VAL A 95 -13.77 15.42 -46.05
CA VAL A 95 -12.31 15.36 -45.86
C VAL A 95 -11.94 14.26 -44.87
N GLN A 96 -11.19 13.27 -45.35
CA GLN A 96 -10.64 12.24 -44.48
C GLN A 96 -9.59 12.83 -43.51
N PRO A 97 -9.64 12.51 -42.21
CA PRO A 97 -8.66 12.99 -41.25
C PRO A 97 -7.23 12.62 -41.65
N ARG A 98 -6.32 13.58 -41.57
CA ARG A 98 -4.90 13.30 -41.84
C ARG A 98 -4.35 12.37 -40.76
N PHE A 99 -3.75 11.25 -41.20
CA PHE A 99 -3.14 10.23 -40.35
C PHE A 99 -2.34 10.82 -39.18
N ARG A 100 -1.49 11.82 -39.46
CA ARG A 100 -0.60 12.44 -38.47
C ARG A 100 -1.33 13.03 -37.24
N ILE A 101 -2.52 13.59 -37.41
CA ILE A 101 -3.25 14.24 -36.32
C ILE A 101 -3.88 13.18 -35.42
N VAL A 102 -4.53 12.19 -36.02
CA VAL A 102 -5.17 11.07 -35.31
C VAL A 102 -4.13 10.23 -34.58
N THR A 103 -3.01 9.88 -35.23
CA THR A 103 -1.94 9.07 -34.61
C THR A 103 -1.39 9.69 -33.34
N ARG A 104 -1.17 11.02 -33.31
CA ARG A 104 -0.60 11.69 -32.13
C ARG A 104 -1.49 11.57 -30.90
N ASN A 105 -2.79 11.83 -31.04
CA ASN A 105 -3.73 11.79 -29.93
C ASN A 105 -3.95 10.35 -29.47
N LEU A 106 -4.07 9.39 -30.40
CA LEU A 106 -4.16 7.97 -30.07
C LEU A 106 -2.94 7.47 -29.30
N SER A 107 -1.72 7.81 -29.72
CA SER A 107 -0.50 7.43 -28.99
C SER A 107 -0.46 7.99 -27.57
N ARG A 108 -0.99 9.20 -27.34
CA ARG A 108 -1.09 9.78 -25.99
C ARG A 108 -2.15 9.09 -25.14
N ILE A 109 -3.31 8.76 -25.71
CA ILE A 109 -4.35 7.97 -25.05
C ILE A 109 -3.78 6.60 -24.63
N GLU A 110 -3.06 5.93 -25.53
CA GLU A 110 -2.39 4.65 -25.23
C GLU A 110 -1.34 4.77 -24.13
N PHE A 111 -0.55 5.84 -24.14
CA PHE A 111 0.44 6.12 -23.09
C PHE A 111 -0.22 6.26 -21.73
N HIS A 112 -1.23 7.14 -21.59
CA HIS A 112 -1.92 7.33 -20.30
C HIS A 112 -2.67 6.08 -19.85
N ARG A 113 -3.26 5.32 -20.79
CA ARG A 113 -3.83 4.00 -20.51
C ARG A 113 -2.80 3.03 -19.91
N GLY A 114 -1.60 2.99 -20.48
CA GLY A 114 -0.49 2.17 -19.98
C GLY A 114 -0.09 2.57 -18.56
N GLU A 115 0.10 3.86 -18.33
CA GLU A 115 0.43 4.45 -17.03
C GLU A 115 -0.62 4.13 -15.96
N MET A 116 -1.91 4.33 -16.27
CA MET A 116 -3.02 4.01 -15.36
C MET A 116 -3.00 2.52 -14.97
N LYS A 117 -2.88 1.61 -15.96
CA LYS A 117 -2.84 0.17 -15.70
C LYS A 117 -1.65 -0.23 -14.85
N SER A 118 -0.48 0.34 -15.11
CA SER A 118 0.74 0.10 -14.34
C SER A 118 0.56 0.52 -12.88
N LYS A 119 0.14 1.77 -12.64
CA LYS A 119 -0.09 2.33 -11.30
C LYS A 119 -1.17 1.58 -10.53
N LEU A 120 -2.28 1.22 -11.18
CA LEU A 120 -3.32 0.38 -10.59
C LEU A 120 -2.83 -1.03 -10.24
N GLY A 121 -1.98 -1.61 -11.09
CA GLY A 121 -1.31 -2.88 -10.81
C GLY A 121 -0.45 -2.81 -9.55
N VAL A 122 0.32 -1.73 -9.38
CA VAL A 122 1.13 -1.50 -8.17
C VAL A 122 0.25 -1.31 -6.93
N ALA A 123 -0.78 -0.45 -7.01
CA ALA A 123 -1.71 -0.23 -5.91
C ALA A 123 -2.41 -1.53 -5.47
N ASN A 124 -2.82 -2.37 -6.43
CA ASN A 124 -3.39 -3.69 -6.15
C ASN A 124 -2.37 -4.63 -5.47
N GLY A 125 -1.12 -4.62 -5.93
CA GLY A 125 -0.03 -5.37 -5.30
C GLY A 125 0.20 -5.00 -3.84
N VAL A 126 0.07 -3.71 -3.50
CA VAL A 126 0.11 -3.22 -2.13
C VAL A 126 -1.06 -3.79 -1.31
N ILE A 127 -2.30 -3.69 -1.80
CA ILE A 127 -3.48 -4.18 -1.07
C ILE A 127 -3.36 -5.68 -0.75
N ILE A 128 -2.93 -6.48 -1.72
CA ILE A 128 -2.66 -7.92 -1.52
C ILE A 128 -1.59 -8.14 -0.44
N THR A 129 -0.57 -7.29 -0.42
CA THR A 129 0.54 -7.37 0.54
C THR A 129 0.12 -7.01 1.97
N ILE A 130 -0.77 -6.02 2.12
CA ILE A 130 -1.38 -5.65 3.41
C ILE A 130 -2.32 -6.77 3.87
N ALA A 131 -3.14 -7.34 2.99
CA ALA A 131 -4.03 -8.47 3.31
C ALA A 131 -3.24 -9.67 3.84
N LYS A 132 -2.10 -10.00 3.21
CA LYS A 132 -1.18 -11.04 3.71
C LYS A 132 -0.63 -10.74 5.11
N ARG A 133 -0.45 -9.48 5.49
CA ARG A 133 0.00 -9.10 6.85
C ARG A 133 -1.14 -9.23 7.84
N ALA A 134 -2.35 -8.81 7.49
CA ALA A 134 -3.53 -9.00 8.32
C ALA A 134 -3.71 -10.49 8.66
N ASN A 135 -3.65 -11.38 7.67
CA ASN A 135 -3.77 -12.82 7.90
C ASN A 135 -2.66 -13.38 8.82
N LYS A 136 -1.44 -12.85 8.75
CA LYS A 136 -0.36 -13.23 9.69
C LYS A 136 -0.65 -12.76 11.11
N LEU A 137 -1.22 -11.57 11.28
CA LEU A 137 -1.63 -11.06 12.58
C LEU A 137 -2.81 -11.85 13.15
N GLU A 138 -3.78 -12.24 12.32
CA GLU A 138 -4.88 -13.14 12.72
C GLU A 138 -4.36 -14.51 13.20
N GLN A 139 -3.37 -15.08 12.51
CA GLN A 139 -2.73 -16.33 12.93
C GLN A 139 -2.03 -16.16 14.29
N ALA A 140 -1.31 -15.05 14.47
CA ALA A 140 -0.67 -14.74 15.75
C ALA A 140 -1.69 -14.54 16.87
N LEU A 141 -2.82 -13.87 16.59
CA LEU A 141 -3.93 -13.74 17.52
C LEU A 141 -4.52 -15.09 17.90
N THR A 142 -4.74 -15.97 16.93
CA THR A 142 -5.27 -17.32 17.17
C THR A 142 -4.35 -18.11 18.11
N GLN A 143 -3.04 -18.10 17.87
CA GLN A 143 -2.06 -18.75 18.73
C GLN A 143 -2.00 -18.13 20.13
N PHE A 144 -2.07 -16.79 20.19
CA PHE A 144 -2.07 -16.07 21.46
C PHE A 144 -3.30 -16.39 22.31
N VAL A 145 -4.49 -16.46 21.69
CA VAL A 145 -5.75 -16.86 22.33
C VAL A 145 -5.68 -18.30 22.82
N GLN A 146 -5.09 -19.22 22.05
CA GLN A 146 -4.92 -20.62 22.48
C GLN A 146 -4.03 -20.75 23.72
N THR A 147 -3.03 -19.87 23.86
CA THR A 147 -2.05 -19.94 24.94
C THR A 147 -2.49 -19.16 26.19
N ASN A 148 -3.12 -17.99 26.01
CA ASN A 148 -3.38 -17.03 27.09
C ASN A 148 -4.88 -16.81 27.34
N GLY A 149 -5.76 -17.34 26.49
CA GLY A 149 -7.20 -17.10 26.54
C GLY A 149 -7.66 -15.86 25.76
N VAL A 150 -8.97 -15.81 25.49
CA VAL A 150 -9.61 -14.71 24.74
C VAL A 150 -9.52 -13.39 25.50
N GLU A 151 -9.78 -13.41 26.81
CA GLU A 151 -9.75 -12.21 27.65
C GLU A 151 -8.39 -11.53 27.64
N ALA A 152 -7.30 -12.31 27.64
CA ALA A 152 -5.94 -11.80 27.52
C ALA A 152 -5.74 -11.07 26.18
N ALA A 153 -6.23 -11.65 25.08
CA ALA A 153 -6.06 -11.11 23.74
C ALA A 153 -6.83 -9.79 23.52
N GLU A 154 -7.92 -9.58 24.27
CA GLU A 154 -8.75 -8.38 24.20
C GLU A 154 -8.30 -7.28 25.16
N LYS A 155 -7.90 -7.64 26.38
CA LYS A 155 -7.68 -6.68 27.47
C LYS A 155 -6.22 -6.35 27.74
N ILE A 156 -5.28 -7.28 27.47
CA ILE A 156 -3.88 -7.08 27.84
C ILE A 156 -3.20 -6.29 26.71
N PRO A 157 -2.70 -5.08 26.99
CA PRO A 157 -1.93 -4.34 26.01
C PRO A 157 -0.67 -5.12 25.63
N LEU A 158 -0.32 -5.06 24.35
CA LEU A 158 0.81 -5.82 23.86
C LEU A 158 2.13 -5.36 24.50
N TRP A 159 2.23 -4.08 24.86
CA TRP A 159 3.39 -3.48 25.52
C TRP A 159 2.98 -2.71 26.77
N THR A 160 3.88 -2.59 27.75
CA THR A 160 3.66 -1.80 28.97
C THR A 160 3.46 -0.33 28.62
N GLY A 161 2.41 0.30 29.18
CA GLY A 161 2.09 1.72 28.91
C GLY A 161 1.41 1.99 27.57
N LYS A 162 1.00 0.94 26.85
CA LYS A 162 0.24 1.04 25.61
C LYS A 162 -1.23 0.73 25.81
N THR A 163 -2.03 1.16 24.85
CA THR A 163 -3.49 1.02 24.96
C THR A 163 -4.01 -0.17 24.17
N TRP A 164 -3.27 -0.63 23.16
CA TRP A 164 -3.78 -1.63 22.24
C TRP A 164 -3.39 -3.06 22.60
N SER A 165 -4.39 -3.91 22.71
CA SER A 165 -4.26 -5.37 22.76
C SER A 165 -4.03 -5.95 21.36
N LEU A 166 -3.66 -7.24 21.29
CA LEU A 166 -3.47 -7.92 20.01
C LEU A 166 -4.75 -7.95 19.17
N GLY A 167 -5.90 -8.18 19.83
CA GLY A 167 -7.20 -8.18 19.18
C GLY A 167 -7.52 -6.85 18.52
N GLN A 168 -7.19 -5.73 19.19
CA GLN A 168 -7.39 -4.39 18.63
C GLN A 168 -6.52 -4.17 17.38
N HIS A 169 -5.23 -4.56 17.41
CA HIS A 169 -4.35 -4.43 16.24
C HIS A 169 -4.89 -5.18 15.01
N VAL A 170 -5.35 -6.41 15.21
CA VAL A 170 -5.98 -7.22 14.15
C VAL A 170 -7.25 -6.51 13.65
N LEU A 171 -8.15 -6.10 14.55
CA LEU A 171 -9.37 -5.41 14.18
C LEU A 171 -9.10 -4.15 13.35
N HIS A 172 -8.12 -3.34 13.74
CA HIS A 172 -7.77 -2.09 13.04
C HIS A 172 -7.20 -2.33 11.64
N ILE A 173 -6.36 -3.35 11.42
CA ILE A 173 -5.87 -3.65 10.06
C ILE A 173 -7.01 -4.14 9.15
N HIS A 174 -8.02 -4.85 9.68
CA HIS A 174 -9.20 -5.23 8.88
C HIS A 174 -10.11 -4.04 8.57
N LYS A 175 -10.23 -3.07 9.49
CA LYS A 175 -10.94 -1.81 9.22
C LYS A 175 -10.31 -1.03 8.06
N LEU A 176 -8.98 -1.07 7.92
CA LEU A 176 -8.24 -0.49 6.79
C LEU A 176 -8.45 -1.28 5.48
N LEU A 177 -8.49 -2.62 5.53
CA LEU A 177 -8.63 -3.45 4.32
C LEU A 177 -9.96 -3.26 3.60
N ARG A 178 -11.05 -3.02 4.33
CA ARG A 178 -12.38 -2.86 3.75
C ARG A 178 -12.46 -1.71 2.73
N PRO A 179 -12.10 -0.46 3.07
CA PRO A 179 -12.09 0.64 2.11
C PRO A 179 -11.07 0.45 0.99
N LEU A 180 -9.90 -0.14 1.26
CA LEU A 180 -8.91 -0.46 0.22
C LEU A 180 -9.47 -1.45 -0.84
N ASN A 181 -10.13 -2.52 -0.42
CA ASN A 181 -10.75 -3.48 -1.32
C ASN A 181 -11.91 -2.88 -2.11
N ARG A 182 -12.71 -2.02 -1.46
CA ARG A 182 -13.78 -1.27 -2.15
C ARG A 182 -13.18 -0.36 -3.23
N PHE A 183 -12.17 0.42 -2.90
CA PHE A 183 -11.43 1.24 -3.85
C PHE A 183 -10.89 0.42 -5.02
N GLN A 184 -10.30 -0.75 -4.77
CA GLN A 184 -9.79 -1.62 -5.84
C GLN A 184 -10.88 -1.99 -6.86
N PHE A 185 -12.08 -2.35 -6.38
CA PHE A 185 -13.21 -2.68 -7.23
C PHE A 185 -13.67 -1.46 -8.03
N THR A 186 -13.93 -0.34 -7.34
CA THR A 186 -14.39 0.91 -7.94
C THR A 186 -13.40 1.46 -8.96
N ALA A 187 -12.10 1.47 -8.64
CA ALA A 187 -11.04 1.94 -9.52
C ALA A 187 -10.93 1.07 -10.78
N ARG A 188 -11.12 -0.25 -10.68
CA ARG A 188 -11.15 -1.14 -11.84
C ARG A 188 -12.32 -0.79 -12.75
N GLU A 189 -13.54 -0.77 -12.22
CA GLU A 189 -14.75 -0.48 -12.99
C GLU A 189 -14.68 0.88 -13.68
N ILE A 190 -14.25 1.91 -12.95
CA ILE A 190 -14.12 3.26 -13.50
C ILE A 190 -13.02 3.30 -14.55
N SER A 191 -11.86 2.68 -14.31
CA SER A 191 -10.78 2.65 -15.31
C SER A 191 -11.22 2.00 -16.62
N GLU A 192 -12.04 0.96 -16.55
CA GLU A 192 -12.59 0.29 -17.74
C GLU A 192 -13.53 1.22 -18.51
N LYS A 193 -14.40 1.97 -17.83
CA LYS A 193 -15.28 2.98 -18.46
C LYS A 193 -14.48 4.08 -19.15
N ILE A 194 -13.48 4.62 -18.47
CA ILE A 194 -12.65 5.72 -19.03
C ILE A 194 -11.83 5.20 -20.21
N ILE A 195 -11.29 3.97 -20.14
CA ILE A 195 -10.59 3.34 -21.27
C ILE A 195 -11.54 3.12 -22.44
N ALA A 196 -12.77 2.64 -22.19
CA ALA A 196 -13.77 2.43 -23.24
C ALA A 196 -14.12 3.76 -23.95
N TYR A 197 -14.34 4.84 -23.19
CA TYR A 197 -14.55 6.18 -23.73
C TYR A 197 -13.33 6.69 -24.53
N GLY A 198 -12.13 6.55 -23.99
CA GLY A 198 -10.90 6.98 -24.66
C GLY A 198 -10.66 6.25 -25.98
N LEU A 199 -10.98 4.96 -26.05
CA LEU A 199 -10.80 4.15 -27.25
C LEU A 199 -11.90 4.34 -28.31
N SER A 200 -13.10 4.78 -27.93
CA SER A 200 -14.13 5.16 -28.90
C SER A 200 -13.84 6.49 -29.60
N GLY A 201 -12.84 7.23 -29.11
CA GLY A 201 -12.53 8.58 -29.60
C GLY A 201 -13.63 9.59 -29.32
N GLY A 202 -14.54 9.30 -28.37
CA GLY A 202 -15.72 10.13 -28.10
C GLY A 202 -16.89 9.95 -29.07
N PHE A 203 -16.69 9.22 -30.18
CA PHE A 203 -17.71 9.02 -31.20
C PHE A 203 -18.79 8.03 -30.74
N ASN A 204 -20.05 8.35 -31.04
CA ASN A 204 -21.23 7.45 -31.04
C ASN A 204 -22.00 7.20 -29.73
N SER A 205 -21.83 7.95 -28.63
CA SER A 205 -22.60 7.61 -27.42
C SER A 205 -24.10 7.95 -27.49
N GLU A 206 -24.52 8.91 -28.32
CA GLU A 206 -25.92 9.36 -28.38
C GLU A 206 -26.71 8.78 -29.58
N GLU A 207 -26.12 8.72 -30.79
CA GLU A 207 -26.83 8.26 -31.99
C GLU A 207 -27.03 6.75 -32.07
N SER A 208 -26.20 5.94 -31.40
CA SER A 208 -26.27 4.47 -31.49
C SER A 208 -27.29 3.82 -30.54
N ARG A 209 -28.01 4.60 -29.70
CA ARG A 209 -28.97 4.05 -28.71
C ARG A 209 -30.37 3.73 -29.27
N SER A 210 -30.60 3.92 -30.58
CA SER A 210 -31.93 3.82 -31.20
C SER A 210 -32.26 2.48 -31.87
N GLY A 211 -31.41 1.45 -31.77
CA GLY A 211 -31.56 0.16 -32.47
C GLY A 211 -31.47 -1.05 -31.55
N LEU A 212 -32.28 -2.08 -31.86
CA LEU A 212 -32.68 -3.23 -31.05
C LEU A 212 -31.60 -4.28 -30.68
N ASP A 213 -30.33 -3.91 -30.45
CA ASP A 213 -29.25 -4.86 -30.15
C ASP A 213 -28.65 -4.66 -28.75
N HIS A 214 -29.21 -5.33 -27.75
CA HIS A 214 -28.81 -5.26 -26.34
C HIS A 214 -27.53 -6.02 -25.98
N LEU A 215 -26.79 -6.53 -26.96
CA LEU A 215 -25.66 -7.45 -26.75
C LEU A 215 -24.28 -6.80 -26.89
N VAL A 216 -24.20 -5.54 -27.34
CA VAL A 216 -22.92 -4.83 -27.47
C VAL A 216 -22.68 -3.98 -26.22
N PRO A 217 -21.49 -4.04 -25.59
CA PRO A 217 -21.15 -3.18 -24.47
C PRO A 217 -21.31 -1.70 -24.86
N THR A 218 -22.23 -1.00 -24.19
CA THR A 218 -22.48 0.42 -24.44
C THR A 218 -21.25 1.24 -24.07
N VAL A 219 -20.67 1.94 -25.05
CA VAL A 219 -19.61 2.91 -24.80
C VAL A 219 -20.18 4.03 -23.91
N PRO A 220 -19.51 4.38 -22.79
CA PRO A 220 -20.03 5.40 -21.89
C PRO A 220 -20.01 6.78 -22.55
N THR A 221 -20.95 7.64 -22.17
CA THR A 221 -20.97 9.03 -22.64
C THR A 221 -19.85 9.86 -21.98
N PHE A 222 -19.58 11.06 -22.51
CA PHE A 222 -18.65 12.00 -21.86
C PHE A 222 -19.10 12.32 -20.42
N GLU A 223 -20.39 12.58 -20.22
CA GLU A 223 -20.95 12.90 -18.90
C GLU A 223 -20.88 11.72 -17.93
N GLU A 224 -21.16 10.51 -18.40
CA GLU A 224 -21.00 9.27 -17.60
C GLU A 224 -19.53 9.08 -17.19
N THR A 225 -18.59 9.32 -18.11
CA THR A 225 -17.15 9.19 -17.85
C THR A 225 -16.63 10.27 -16.89
N ARG A 226 -17.08 11.52 -17.07
CA ARG A 226 -16.78 12.64 -16.17
C ARG A 226 -17.32 12.40 -14.76
N GLY A 227 -18.56 11.90 -14.65
CA GLY A 227 -19.16 11.49 -13.39
C GLY A 227 -18.38 10.36 -12.72
N ALA A 228 -17.95 9.35 -13.48
CA ALA A 228 -17.13 8.26 -12.99
C ALA A 228 -15.77 8.76 -12.46
N MET A 229 -15.12 9.70 -13.14
CA MET A 229 -13.89 10.34 -12.64
C MET A 229 -14.10 11.10 -11.32
N ALA A 230 -15.20 11.84 -11.19
CA ALA A 230 -15.52 12.54 -9.95
C ALA A 230 -15.75 11.56 -8.78
N LEU A 231 -16.45 10.44 -9.04
CA LEU A 231 -16.62 9.37 -8.07
C LEU A 231 -15.28 8.75 -7.67
N TRP A 232 -14.38 8.53 -8.64
CA TRP A 232 -13.04 8.00 -8.35
C TRP A 232 -12.25 8.94 -7.43
N ALA A 233 -12.22 10.24 -7.75
CA ALA A 233 -11.51 11.22 -6.94
C ALA A 233 -12.09 11.30 -5.51
N ALA A 234 -13.41 11.20 -5.35
CA ALA A 234 -14.06 11.15 -4.05
C ALA A 234 -13.68 9.88 -3.26
N GLU A 235 -13.66 8.72 -3.91
CA GLU A 235 -13.27 7.45 -3.27
C GLU A 235 -11.81 7.48 -2.80
N ILE A 236 -10.89 8.05 -3.60
CA ILE A 236 -9.48 8.22 -3.19
C ILE A 236 -9.39 9.04 -1.91
N LYS A 237 -10.06 10.19 -1.84
CA LYS A 237 -10.06 11.04 -0.64
C LYS A 237 -10.58 10.30 0.60
N LEU A 238 -11.65 9.51 0.45
CA LEU A 238 -12.17 8.72 1.56
C LEU A 238 -11.15 7.70 2.07
N VAL A 239 -10.42 7.05 1.17
CA VAL A 239 -9.37 6.09 1.57
C VAL A 239 -8.15 6.82 2.15
N GLU A 240 -7.76 7.97 1.62
CA GLU A 240 -6.66 8.80 2.16
C GLU A 240 -6.91 9.18 3.61
N GLU A 241 -8.13 9.59 3.97
CA GLU A 241 -8.49 9.90 5.36
C GLU A 241 -8.38 8.65 6.27
N VAL A 242 -8.84 7.48 5.82
CA VAL A 242 -8.70 6.24 6.60
C VAL A 242 -7.23 5.82 6.74
N VAL A 243 -6.44 5.99 5.68
CA VAL A 243 -5.00 5.71 5.70
C VAL A 243 -4.30 6.63 6.68
N LYS A 244 -4.61 7.92 6.65
CA LYS A 244 -4.06 8.92 7.57
C LYS A 244 -4.40 8.60 9.02
N GLU A 245 -5.67 8.32 9.33
CA GLU A 245 -6.11 7.89 10.67
C GLU A 245 -5.33 6.64 11.13
N TRP A 246 -5.18 5.66 10.24
CA TRP A 246 -4.44 4.44 10.55
C TRP A 246 -2.95 4.71 10.81
N VAL A 247 -2.30 5.54 10.02
CA VAL A 247 -0.89 5.93 10.19
C VAL A 247 -0.68 6.70 11.49
N GLU A 248 -1.56 7.65 11.80
CA GLU A 248 -1.51 8.42 13.06
C GLU A 248 -1.66 7.49 14.28
N MET A 249 -2.63 6.57 14.25
CA MET A 249 -2.81 5.57 15.31
C MET A 249 -1.58 4.69 15.48
N CYS A 250 -1.01 4.20 14.38
CA CYS A 250 0.20 3.39 14.42
C CYS A 250 1.41 4.18 14.92
N ALA A 251 1.53 5.46 14.57
CA ALA A 251 2.60 6.31 15.06
C ALA A 251 2.52 6.51 16.57
N LEU A 252 1.33 6.71 17.15
CA LEU A 252 1.15 6.79 18.61
C LEU A 252 1.59 5.50 19.32
N GLU A 253 1.22 4.35 18.76
CA GLU A 253 1.56 3.05 19.32
C GLU A 253 3.06 2.69 19.13
N VAL A 254 3.64 2.98 17.96
CA VAL A 254 5.05 2.67 17.65
C VAL A 254 6.03 3.69 18.24
N ALA A 255 5.77 5.00 18.14
CA ALA A 255 6.69 6.03 18.62
C ALA A 255 6.83 6.00 20.15
N GLY A 256 5.76 5.72 20.89
CA GLY A 256 5.89 5.55 22.34
C GLY A 256 6.64 4.25 22.72
N TRP A 257 6.90 3.32 21.80
CA TRP A 257 7.83 2.21 22.06
C TRP A 257 9.29 2.65 21.89
N GLU A 258 9.60 3.42 20.84
CA GLU A 258 10.95 3.93 20.61
C GLU A 258 11.40 4.85 21.76
N LYS A 259 10.51 5.68 22.28
CA LYS A 259 10.77 6.52 23.47
C LYS A 259 10.97 5.75 24.77
N VAL A 260 10.39 4.56 24.92
CA VAL A 260 10.62 3.71 26.11
C VAL A 260 12.00 3.02 26.04
N LEU A 261 12.54 2.86 24.83
CA LEU A 261 13.85 2.26 24.62
C LEU A 261 15.00 3.27 24.59
N GLU A 262 14.73 4.52 24.25
CA GLU A 262 15.68 5.61 24.45
C GLU A 262 15.68 5.97 25.94
N PRO A 263 16.76 5.62 26.68
CA PRO A 263 16.85 6.09 28.05
C PRO A 263 16.89 7.61 27.99
N GLU A 264 16.22 8.29 28.93
CA GLU A 264 16.52 9.68 29.24
C GLU A 264 18.02 9.77 29.60
N VAL A 265 18.88 10.02 28.61
CA VAL A 265 20.31 10.30 28.76
C VAL A 265 20.53 11.79 29.05
N HIS A 266 19.46 12.54 29.36
CA HIS A 266 19.48 13.91 29.85
C HIS A 266 18.71 13.87 31.17
N SER A 267 19.20 14.32 32.33
CA SER A 267 20.11 15.42 32.61
C SER A 267 20.50 15.26 34.08
N SER A 268 21.75 14.92 34.40
CA SER A 268 22.23 15.01 35.79
C SER A 268 23.70 15.40 35.90
N ASP A 269 24.17 16.28 35.01
CA ASP A 269 25.48 16.91 35.16
C ASP A 269 25.31 18.41 34.90
N ASP A 270 24.65 19.09 35.84
CA ASP A 270 24.78 20.54 36.09
C ASP A 270 24.68 20.74 37.62
N GLU A 271 25.52 20.01 38.36
CA GLU A 271 26.04 20.47 39.65
C GLU A 271 27.55 20.63 39.44
N GLU A 272 27.97 21.78 38.90
CA GLU A 272 29.33 22.25 39.09
C GLU A 272 29.28 23.60 39.81
N THR A 273 29.65 23.52 41.08
CA THR A 273 29.99 24.55 42.05
C THR A 273 30.96 25.60 41.50
N ASP A 274 30.61 26.88 41.60
CA ASP A 274 31.23 27.86 42.53
C ASP A 274 30.58 29.26 42.42
#